data_AF-A0A327JEC0-F1
#
_entry.id   AF-A0A327JEC0-F1
#
_cell.length_a   1.000
_cell.length_b   1.000
_cell.length_c   1.000
_cell.angle_alpha   90.00
_cell.angle_beta   90.00
_cell.angle_gamma   90.00
#
_symmetry.space_group_name_H-M   'P 1'
#
loop_
_entity.id
_entity.type
_entity.pdbx_description
1 polymer ?
#
loop_
_entity_poly.entity_id
_entity_poly.type
_entity_poly.pdbx_seq_one_letter_code
_entity_poly.pdbx_strand_id
1 'polypeptide(L)' 'MPCFFRGIDSTLLLYLCKETNVIAITFSSNFQTKEEIELTKELCKQYCVKQFVVEKNIFDNPIILNNPKDRCYHCKN' A
#
# COMPACT_ATOMS: atom_id res chain seq x y z
N MET A 1 2.85 11.53 -10.09
CA MET A 1 2.35 11.61 -8.70
C MET A 1 2.11 10.18 -8.20
N PRO A 2 2.65 9.77 -7.04
CA PRO A 2 2.44 8.42 -6.51
C PRO A 2 1.04 8.26 -5.89
N CYS A 3 0.35 7.16 -6.18
CA CYS A 3 -0.91 6.78 -5.53
C CYS A 3 -0.67 5.60 -4.56
N PHE A 4 -1.17 5.69 -3.33
CA PHE A 4 -1.07 4.63 -2.31
C PHE A 4 -2.31 3.76 -2.30
N PHE A 5 -2.17 2.44 -2.35
CA PHE A 5 -3.26 1.52 -2.74
C PHE A 5 -3.66 0.52 -1.65
N ARG A 6 -4.81 0.70 -0.97
CA ARG A 6 -5.39 -0.26 0.01
C ARG A 6 -6.91 -0.16 0.25
N GLY A 7 -7.64 0.73 -0.44
CA GLY A 7 -9.08 0.96 -0.19
C GLY A 7 -9.80 1.63 -1.37
N ILE A 8 -11.12 1.80 -1.24
CA ILE A 8 -11.97 2.33 -2.33
C ILE A 8 -11.48 3.69 -2.86
N ASP A 9 -11.03 4.58 -1.98
CA ASP A 9 -10.52 5.90 -2.37
C ASP A 9 -9.30 5.78 -3.28
N SER A 10 -8.36 4.90 -2.93
CA SER A 10 -7.16 4.68 -3.73
C SER A 10 -7.42 3.96 -5.05
N THR A 11 -8.40 3.05 -5.08
CA THR A 11 -8.83 2.39 -6.31
C THR A 11 -9.51 3.38 -7.25
N LEU A 12 -10.34 4.27 -6.71
CA LEU A 12 -10.97 5.35 -7.47
C LEU A 12 -9.91 6.29 -8.05
N LEU A 13 -8.93 6.73 -7.26
CA LEU A 13 -7.85 7.58 -7.73
C LEU A 13 -7.01 6.91 -8.83
N LEU A 14 -6.64 5.63 -8.66
CA LEU A 14 -5.93 4.89 -9.70
C LEU A 14 -6.74 4.84 -11.00
N TYR A 15 -8.05 4.54 -10.91
CA TYR A 15 -8.93 4.47 -12.06
C TYR A 15 -9.05 5.82 -12.79
N LEU A 16 -9.22 6.91 -12.04
CA LEU A 16 -9.32 8.27 -12.61
C LEU A 16 -8.01 8.72 -13.24
N CYS A 17 -6.86 8.30 -12.71
CA CYS A 17 -5.55 8.73 -13.19
C CYS A 17 -4.88 7.74 -14.15
N LYS A 18 -5.50 6.61 -14.52
CA LYS A 18 -4.87 5.54 -15.31
C LYS A 18 -4.31 5.97 -16.67
N GLU A 19 -4.90 7.01 -17.29
CA GLU A 19 -4.47 7.56 -18.59
C GLU A 19 -3.38 8.64 -18.45
N THR A 20 -3.00 8.98 -17.22
CA THR A 20 -1.95 9.94 -16.91
C THR A 20 -0.65 9.22 -16.57
N ASN A 21 0.48 9.93 -16.56
CA ASN A 21 1.77 9.35 -16.19
C ASN A 21 1.89 9.16 -14.65
N VAL A 22 1.28 8.08 -14.14
CA VAL A 22 1.26 7.74 -12.71
C VAL A 22 1.97 6.42 -12.41
N ILE A 23 2.42 6.30 -11.16
CA ILE A 23 2.98 5.07 -10.59
C ILE A 23 2.21 4.78 -9.31
N ALA A 24 1.76 3.54 -9.16
CA ALA A 24 1.14 3.05 -7.93
C ALA A 24 2.22 2.55 -6.96
N ILE A 25 2.06 2.85 -5.67
CA ILE A 25 2.94 2.36 -4.60
C ILE A 25 2.10 1.59 -3.59
N THR A 26 2.45 0.34 -3.35
CA THR A 26 1.80 -0.50 -2.32
C THR A 26 2.82 -0.86 -1.24
N PHE A 27 2.50 -0.56 0.01
CA PHE A 27 3.28 -1.04 1.15
C PHE A 27 2.81 -2.44 1.54
N SER A 28 3.74 -3.39 1.50
CA SER A 28 3.59 -4.76 2.00
C SER A 28 4.30 -4.86 3.34
N SER A 29 3.53 -5.07 4.40
CA SER A 29 4.04 -5.24 5.77
C SER A 29 3.31 -6.38 6.46
N ASN A 30 3.69 -6.67 7.71
CA ASN A 30 3.08 -7.72 8.52
C ASN A 30 1.57 -7.52 8.78
N PHE A 31 1.04 -6.32 8.52
CA PHE A 31 -0.39 -6.03 8.67
C PHE A 31 -1.23 -6.31 7.43
N GLN A 32 -0.63 -6.54 6.27
CA GLN A 32 -1.35 -6.90 5.05
C GLN A 32 -1.22 -8.39 4.79
N THR A 33 -2.28 -9.01 4.27
CA THR A 33 -2.19 -10.39 3.80
C THR A 33 -1.56 -10.45 2.41
N LYS A 34 -1.08 -11.64 2.01
CA LYS A 34 -0.54 -11.83 0.66
C LYS A 34 -1.61 -11.64 -0.41
N GLU A 35 -2.85 -12.07 -0.12
CA GLU A 35 -3.99 -11.90 -1.03
C GLU A 35 -4.29 -10.41 -1.26
N GLU A 36 -4.27 -9.59 -0.21
CA GLU A 36 -4.46 -8.13 -0.35
C GLU A 36 -3.41 -7.52 -1.29
N ILE A 37 -2.14 -7.91 -1.14
CA ILE A 37 -1.06 -7.42 -2.00
C ILE A 37 -1.24 -7.89 -3.44
N GLU A 38 -1.65 -9.16 -3.65
CA GLU A 38 -1.86 -9.70 -5.00
C GLU A 38 -3.02 -9.00 -5.72
N LEU A 39 -4.12 -8.73 -5.02
CA LEU A 39 -5.24 -7.94 -5.57
C LEU A 39 -4.78 -6.56 -6.06
N THR A 40 -3.85 -5.91 -5.36
CA THR A 40 -3.30 -4.63 -5.82
C THR A 40 -2.50 -4.75 -7.12
N LYS A 41 -1.78 -5.86 -7.31
CA LYS A 41 -1.03 -6.15 -8.54
C LYS A 41 -1.95 -6.44 -9.71
N GLU A 42 -2.99 -7.23 -9.48
CA GLU A 42 -4.00 -7.55 -10.48
C GLU A 42 -4.70 -6.28 -10.98
N LEU A 43 -5.09 -5.38 -10.07
CA LEU A 43 -5.71 -4.10 -10.42
C LEU A 43 -4.78 -3.18 -11.20
N CYS A 44 -3.52 -3.05 -10.77
CA CYS A 44 -2.53 -2.25 -11.50
C CYS A 44 -2.27 -2.81 -12.91
N LYS A 45 -2.20 -4.15 -13.04
CA LYS A 45 -2.07 -4.83 -14.32
C LYS A 45 -3.30 -4.61 -15.21
N GLN A 46 -4.50 -4.71 -14.65
CA GLN A 46 -5.77 -4.48 -15.36
C GLN A 46 -5.86 -3.06 -15.93
N TYR A 47 -5.34 -2.06 -15.20
CA TYR A 47 -5.36 -0.66 -15.64
C TYR A 47 -4.08 -0.22 -16.37
N CYS A 48 -3.17 -1.15 -16.68
CA CYS A 48 -1.88 -0.85 -17.32
C CYS A 48 -1.04 0.21 -16.58
N VAL A 49 -1.16 0.27 -15.25
CA VAL A 49 -0.40 1.20 -14.41
C VAL A 49 0.81 0.50 -13.82
N LYS A 50 1.99 1.15 -13.90
CA LYS A 50 3.20 0.64 -13.25
C LYS A 50 3.05 0.69 -11.74
N GLN A 51 3.37 -0.42 -11.07
CA GLN A 51 3.33 -0.54 -9.62
C GLN A 51 4.72 -0.78 -9.04
N PHE A 52 4.98 -0.23 -7.86
CA PHE A 52 6.09 -0.58 -6.99
C PHE A 52 5.56 -1.10 -5.66
N VAL A 53 5.99 -2.30 -5.25
CA VAL A 53 5.69 -2.85 -3.93
C VAL A 53 6.88 -2.60 -3.01
N VAL A 54 6.63 -1.95 -1.88
CA VAL A 54 7.63 -1.67 -0.85
C VAL A 54 7.41 -2.64 0.29
N GLU A 55 8.35 -3.56 0.50
CA GLU A 55 8.31 -4.52 1.59
C GLU A 55 8.94 -3.90 2.85
N LYS A 56 8.19 -3.91 3.97
CA LYS A 56 8.66 -3.42 5.27
C LYS A 56 8.20 -4.37 6.37
N ASN A 57 9.14 -4.99 7.06
CA ASN A 57 8.85 -5.70 8.29
C ASN A 57 8.69 -4.69 9.44
N ILE A 58 7.46 -4.37 9.79
CA ILE A 58 7.14 -3.39 10.82
C ILE A 58 7.32 -3.93 12.24
N PHE A 59 7.41 -5.26 12.39
CA PHE A 59 7.66 -5.90 13.69
C PHE A 59 9.12 -5.78 14.15
N ASP A 60 10.02 -5.34 13.28
CA ASP A 60 11.39 -4.95 13.67
C ASP A 60 11.39 -3.70 14.57
N ASN A 61 10.30 -2.92 14.58
CA ASN A 61 10.12 -1.83 15.52
C ASN A 61 9.45 -2.35 16.80
N PRO A 62 10.17 -2.40 17.95
CA PRO A 62 9.63 -2.92 19.20
C PRO A 62 8.44 -2.09 19.72
N ILE A 63 8.38 -0.79 19.39
CA ILE A 63 7.24 0.06 19.77
C ILE A 63 5.98 -0.41 19.03
N ILE A 64 6.09 -0.74 17.75
CA ILE A 64 4.95 -1.24 16.97
C ILE A 64 4.54 -2.62 17.46
N LEU A 65 5.51 -3.50 17.73
CA LEU A 65 5.30 -4.87 18.19
C LEU A 65 4.55 -4.92 19.53
N ASN A 66 4.87 -4.01 20.46
CA ASN A 66 4.21 -3.91 21.77
C ASN A 66 2.79 -3.35 21.71
N ASN A 67 2.32 -2.93 20.53
CA ASN A 67 0.96 -2.46 20.28
C ASN A 67 0.42 -1.42 21.30
N PRO A 68 1.16 -0.33 21.60
CA PRO A 68 0.69 0.70 22.51
C PRO A 68 -0.48 1.49 21.90
N LYS A 69 -1.19 2.29 22.71
CA LYS A 69 -2.35 3.08 22.23
C LYS A 69 -1.98 4.03 21.10
N ASP A 70 -0.76 4.55 21.09
CA ASP A 70 -0.21 5.45 20.09
C ASP A 70 0.55 4.71 18.96
N ARG A 71 0.44 3.38 18.84
CA ARG A 71 1.10 2.59 17.79
C ARG A 71 0.96 3.20 16.39
N CYS A 72 -0.22 3.71 16.05
CA CYS A 72 -0.48 4.33 14.75
C CYS A 72 0.37 5.58 14.47
N TYR A 73 0.82 6.31 15.49
CA TYR A 73 1.77 7.41 15.33
C TYR A 73 3.14 6.88 14.92
N HIS A 74 3.59 5.80 15.57
CA HIS A 74 4.87 5.15 15.28
C HIS A 74 4.89 4.42 13.93
N CYS A 75 3.75 3.86 13.49
CA CYS A 75 3.63 3.17 12.20
C CYS A 75 3.76 4.08 10.98
N LYS A 76 3.59 5.41 11.13
CA LYS A 76 3.63 6.36 10.01
C LYS A 76 5.06 6.73 9.58
N ASN A 77 6.06 6.43 10.43
CA ASN A 77 7.47 6.73 10.21
C ASN A 77 8.25 5.47 9.78
#